data_AF-A0A645ATC2-F1
#
_entry.id   AF-A0A645ATC2-F1
#
_cell.length_a   1.000
_cell.length_b   1.000
_cell.length_c   1.000
_cell.angle_alpha   90.00
_cell.angle_beta   90.00
_cell.angle_gamma   90.00
#
_symmetry.space_group_name_H-M   'P 1'
#
loop_
_entity.id
_entity.type
_entity.pdbx_description
1 polymer ?
#
loop_
_entity_poly.entity_id
_entity_poly.type
_entity_poly.pdbx_seq_one_letter_code
_entity_poly.pdbx_strand_id
1 'polypeptide(L)'
;MLRTALRDELAACIAEVEALGRARGVALPPDAVARTLAFIDQQPTDATASLQRDLLADRPSELDGQVGAVVRIGRQLRVPTPRHALMYAVLSLREQAARA
;
A
#
# COMPACT_ATOMS: atom_id res chain seq x y z
N MET A 1 -11.33 11.37 -1.56
CA MET A 1 -11.52 10.55 -2.78
C MET A 1 -11.07 9.10 -2.60
N LEU A 2 -9.93 8.80 -1.95
CA LEU A 2 -9.48 7.41 -1.78
C LEU A 2 -10.53 6.49 -1.12
N ARG A 3 -11.14 6.93 -0.03
CA ARG A 3 -12.15 6.13 0.72
C ARG A 3 -13.50 6.02 0.04
N THR A 4 -13.76 6.86 -0.98
CA THR A 4 -15.04 6.94 -1.68
C THR A 4 -14.86 6.54 -3.14
N ALA A 5 -14.32 7.43 -3.97
CA ALA A 5 -14.13 7.23 -5.40
C ALA A 5 -13.17 6.09 -5.79
N LEU A 6 -12.21 5.73 -4.91
CA LEU A 6 -11.25 4.65 -5.15
C LEU A 6 -11.39 3.52 -4.12
N ARG A 7 -12.60 3.32 -3.59
CA ARG A 7 -12.85 2.34 -2.52
C ARG A 7 -12.45 0.93 -2.93
N ASP A 8 -12.79 0.51 -4.14
CA ASP A 8 -12.49 -0.84 -4.63
C ASP A 8 -10.99 -1.04 -4.83
N GLU A 9 -10.29 -0.02 -5.32
CA GLU A 9 -8.83 -0.06 -5.46
C GLU A 9 -8.13 -0.10 -4.11
N LEU A 10 -8.62 0.65 -3.12
CA LEU A 10 -8.12 0.57 -1.74
C LEU A 10 -8.33 -0.84 -1.16
N ALA A 11 -9.53 -1.41 -1.31
CA ALA A 11 -9.85 -2.74 -0.83
C ALA A 11 -8.96 -3.80 -1.49
N ALA A 12 -8.74 -3.70 -2.80
CA ALA A 12 -7.90 -4.62 -3.54
C ALA A 12 -6.41 -4.52 -3.16
N CYS A 13 -5.90 -3.32 -2.87
CA CYS A 13 -4.56 -3.15 -2.29
C CYS A 13 -4.45 -3.88 -0.94
N ILE A 14 -5.43 -3.71 -0.05
CA ILE A 14 -5.42 -4.40 1.26
C ILE A 14 -5.48 -5.91 1.06
N ALA A 15 -6.27 -6.40 0.10
CA ALA A 15 -6.37 -7.82 -0.23
C ALA A 15 -5.06 -8.39 -0.79
N GLU A 16 -4.29 -7.62 -1.58
CA GLU A 16 -2.95 -8.05 -2.01
C GLU A 16 -2.05 -8.30 -0.79
N VAL A 17 -2.02 -7.38 0.19
CA VAL A 17 -1.23 -7.55 1.41
C VAL A 17 -1.71 -8.72 2.26
N GLU A 18 -3.03 -8.91 2.37
CA GLU A 18 -3.62 -10.07 3.04
C GLU A 18 -3.16 -11.38 2.40
N ALA A 19 -3.23 -11.48 1.07
CA ALA A 19 -2.81 -12.68 0.32
C ALA A 19 -1.34 -13.02 0.58
N LEU A 20 -0.46 -12.01 0.65
CA LEU A 20 0.94 -12.19 1.03
C LEU A 20 1.10 -12.68 2.47
N GLY A 21 0.35 -12.09 3.42
CA GLY A 21 0.37 -12.50 4.81
C GLY A 21 -0.02 -13.96 4.97
N ARG A 22 -1.13 -14.37 4.32
CA ARG A 22 -1.58 -15.77 4.32
C ARG A 22 -0.58 -16.71 3.65
N ALA A 23 0.00 -16.32 2.51
CA ALA A 23 1.03 -17.10 1.82
C ALA A 23 2.32 -17.27 2.66
N ARG A 24 2.60 -16.37 3.59
CA ARG A 24 3.68 -16.50 4.59
C ARG A 24 3.31 -17.29 5.84
N GLY A 25 2.08 -17.79 5.96
CA GLY A 25 1.61 -18.48 7.16
C GLY A 25 1.26 -17.54 8.32
N VAL A 26 1.05 -16.25 8.07
CA VAL A 26 0.53 -15.32 9.09
C VAL A 26 -0.94 -15.64 9.34
N ALA A 27 -1.29 -15.88 10.60
CA ALA A 27 -2.67 -16.13 11.03
C ALA A 27 -3.49 -14.81 11.04
N LEU A 28 -3.88 -14.35 9.85
CA LEU A 28 -4.77 -13.21 9.71
C LEU A 28 -6.22 -13.62 9.97
N PRO A 29 -7.01 -12.81 10.69
CA PRO A 29 -8.42 -13.09 10.91
C PRO A 29 -9.17 -13.11 9.56
N PRO A 30 -10.30 -13.85 9.46
CA PRO A 30 -11.03 -14.01 8.19
C PRO A 30 -11.60 -12.68 7.66
N ASP A 31 -11.74 -11.68 8.52
CA ASP A 31 -12.27 -10.36 8.23
C ASP A 31 -11.18 -9.27 8.17
N ALA A 32 -9.90 -9.64 8.01
CA ALA A 32 -8.77 -8.71 8.04
C ALA A 32 -8.97 -7.50 7.11
N VAL A 33 -9.35 -7.73 5.86
CA VAL A 33 -9.61 -6.66 4.87
C VAL A 33 -10.73 -5.72 5.35
N ALA A 34 -11.85 -6.28 5.80
CA ALA A 34 -13.00 -5.50 6.28
C ALA A 34 -12.65 -4.67 7.51
N ARG A 35 -11.90 -5.24 8.45
CA ARG A 35 -11.41 -4.53 9.65
C ARG A 35 -10.47 -3.39 9.30
N THR A 36 -9.55 -3.60 8.37
CA THR A 36 -8.64 -2.53 7.91
C THR A 36 -9.41 -1.40 7.23
N LEU A 37 -10.39 -1.72 6.39
CA LEU A 37 -11.24 -0.73 5.75
C LEU A 37 -12.06 0.07 6.77
N ALA A 38 -12.67 -0.60 7.74
CA ALA A 38 -13.43 0.07 8.81
C ALA A 38 -12.53 0.98 9.67
N PHE A 39 -11.31 0.54 9.98
CA PHE A 39 -10.33 1.37 10.66
C PHE A 39 -9.97 2.62 9.83
N ILE A 40 -9.75 2.45 8.52
CA ILE A 40 -9.48 3.57 7.62
C ILE A 40 -10.67 4.52 7.58
N ASP A 41 -11.92 4.03 7.58
CA ASP A 41 -13.12 4.87 7.54
C ASP A 41 -13.28 5.78 8.76
N GLN A 42 -12.77 5.36 9.92
CA GLN A 42 -12.84 6.13 11.17
C GLN A 42 -11.82 7.27 11.27
N GLN A 43 -10.82 7.30 10.40
CA GLN A 43 -9.78 8.34 10.47
C GLN A 43 -10.36 9.71 10.09
N PRO A 44 -9.84 10.82 10.63
CA PRO A 44 -10.25 12.17 10.21
C PRO A 44 -10.19 12.36 8.69
N THR A 45 -11.06 13.24 8.15
CA THR A 45 -11.15 13.50 6.71
C THR A 45 -9.85 14.06 6.14
N ASP A 46 -9.11 14.82 6.95
CA ASP A 46 -7.81 15.43 6.64
C ASP A 46 -6.61 14.54 7.00
N ALA A 47 -6.86 13.33 7.51
CA ALA A 47 -5.79 12.39 7.86
C ALA A 47 -4.98 12.01 6.61
N THR A 48 -3.65 12.10 6.74
CA THR A 48 -2.69 11.73 5.70
C THR A 48 -1.65 10.75 6.23
N ALA A 49 -1.07 9.93 5.35
CA ALA A 49 0.05 9.07 5.70
C ALA A 49 1.38 9.87 5.70
N SER A 50 2.37 9.45 6.50
CA SER A 50 3.72 10.04 6.47
C SER A 50 4.34 9.94 5.07
N LEU A 51 4.29 8.75 4.48
CA LEU A 51 4.74 8.49 3.12
C LEU A 51 4.12 9.47 2.10
N GLN A 52 2.81 9.73 2.22
CA GLN A 52 2.12 10.69 1.35
C GLN A 52 2.70 12.11 1.52
N ARG A 53 2.94 12.55 2.75
CA ARG A 53 3.48 13.89 3.02
C ARG A 53 4.90 14.04 2.47
N ASP A 54 5.75 13.04 2.65
CA ASP A 54 7.13 13.07 2.15
C ASP A 54 7.16 13.09 0.62
N LEU A 55 6.34 12.25 -0.03
CA LEU A 55 6.19 12.27 -1.48
C LEU A 55 5.72 13.65 -1.94
N LEU A 56 4.66 14.21 -1.36
CA LEU A 56 4.13 15.53 -1.74
C LEU A 56 5.14 16.67 -1.54
N ALA A 57 6.02 16.56 -0.55
CA ALA A 57 7.06 17.54 -0.25
C ALA A 57 8.37 17.32 -1.03
N ASP A 58 8.39 16.38 -1.99
CA ASP A 58 9.59 16.00 -2.76
C ASP A 58 10.78 15.64 -1.86
N ARG A 59 10.50 14.94 -0.76
CA ARG A 59 11.51 14.45 0.18
C ARG A 59 11.75 12.95 -0.02
N PRO A 60 12.95 12.45 0.29
CA PRO A 60 13.18 11.01 0.41
C PRO A 60 12.14 10.39 1.35
N SER A 61 11.55 9.28 0.92
CA SER A 61 10.43 8.64 1.61
C SER A 61 10.64 7.15 1.83
N GLU A 62 9.72 6.51 2.55
CA GLU A 62 9.75 5.06 2.80
C GLU A 62 9.10 4.24 1.67
N LEU A 63 8.94 4.81 0.46
CA LEU A 63 8.24 4.16 -0.67
C LEU A 63 8.79 2.76 -0.96
N ASP A 64 10.11 2.62 -1.03
CA ASP A 64 10.74 1.31 -1.27
C ASP A 64 10.56 0.35 -0.08
N GLY A 65 10.72 0.85 1.14
CA GLY A 65 10.61 0.05 2.35
C GLY A 65 9.19 -0.48 2.60
N GLN A 66 8.17 0.28 2.20
CA GLN A 66 6.76 -0.09 2.40
C GLN A 66 6.17 -0.71 1.13
N VAL A 67 5.97 0.07 0.06
CA VAL A 67 5.29 -0.38 -1.17
C VAL A 67 6.20 -1.30 -1.99
N GLY A 68 7.49 -0.96 -2.10
CA GLY A 68 8.48 -1.80 -2.78
C GLY A 68 8.66 -3.17 -2.12
N ALA A 69 8.57 -3.24 -0.79
CA ALA A 69 8.61 -4.50 -0.05
C ALA A 69 7.44 -5.41 -0.43
N VAL A 70 6.20 -4.91 -0.51
CA VAL A 70 5.03 -5.68 -0.94
C VAL A 70 5.28 -6.35 -2.31
N VAL A 71 5.81 -5.59 -3.27
CA VAL A 71 6.11 -6.10 -4.63
C VAL A 71 7.20 -7.18 -4.60
N ARG A 72 8.31 -6.95 -3.87
CA ARG A 72 9.39 -7.95 -3.74
C ARG A 72 8.89 -9.24 -3.09
N ILE A 73 8.10 -9.10 -2.04
CA ILE A 73 7.49 -10.22 -1.33
C ILE A 73 6.55 -11.01 -2.26
N GLY A 74 5.68 -10.33 -3.00
CA GLY A 74 4.78 -10.97 -3.97
C GLY A 74 5.55 -11.80 -5.00
N ARG A 75 6.65 -11.26 -5.53
CA ARG A 75 7.53 -11.99 -6.45
C ARG A 75 8.15 -13.24 -5.81
N GLN A 76 8.66 -13.13 -4.58
CA GLN A 76 9.26 -14.27 -3.85
C GLN A 76 8.24 -15.39 -3.60
N LEU A 77 7.01 -15.04 -3.25
CA LEU A 77 5.94 -15.99 -2.93
C LEU A 77 5.13 -16.42 -4.15
N ARG A 78 5.41 -15.86 -5.33
CA ARG A 78 4.61 -16.02 -6.56
C ARG A 78 3.13 -15.65 -6.37
N VAL A 79 2.87 -14.62 -5.56
CA VAL A 79 1.54 -14.03 -5.35
C VAL A 79 1.46 -12.71 -6.12
N PRO A 80 0.47 -12.53 -7.01
CA PRO A 80 0.30 -11.30 -7.76
C PRO A 80 0.03 -10.09 -6.85
N THR A 81 0.73 -8.99 -7.11
CA THR A 81 0.49 -7.68 -6.46
C THR A 81 0.40 -6.55 -7.51
N PRO A 82 -0.52 -6.66 -8.50
CA PRO A 82 -0.55 -5.74 -9.65
C PRO A 82 -0.74 -4.28 -9.26
N ARG A 83 -1.52 -3.97 -8.22
CA ARG A 83 -1.78 -2.58 -7.80
C ARG A 83 -0.57 -1.99 -7.11
N HIS A 84 0.04 -2.72 -6.18
CA HIS A 84 1.30 -2.29 -5.57
C HIS A 84 2.42 -2.17 -6.60
N ALA A 85 2.47 -3.05 -7.61
CA ALA A 85 3.47 -2.98 -8.67
C ALA A 85 3.32 -1.72 -9.51
N LEU A 86 2.08 -1.37 -9.90
CA LEU A 86 1.80 -0.13 -10.62
C LEU A 86 2.14 1.11 -9.79
N MET A 87 1.64 1.18 -8.55
CA MET A 87 1.91 2.32 -7.65
C MET A 87 3.41 2.51 -7.42
N TYR A 88 4.13 1.42 -7.15
CA TYR A 88 5.57 1.49 -6.94
C TYR A 88 6.30 1.98 -8.19
N ALA A 89 5.97 1.45 -9.38
CA ALA A 89 6.60 1.88 -10.62
C ALA A 89 6.40 3.37 -10.88
N VAL A 90 5.17 3.88 -10.74
CA VAL A 90 4.85 5.29 -10.96
C VAL A 90 5.52 6.20 -9.94
N LEU A 91 5.40 5.88 -8.65
CA LEU A 91 5.90 6.73 -7.57
C LEU A 91 7.43 6.70 -7.45
N SER A 92 8.08 5.61 -7.89
CA SER A 92 9.54 5.48 -7.87
C SER A 92 10.25 6.53 -8.73
N LEU A 93 9.60 6.99 -9.82
CA LEU A 93 10.14 8.05 -10.68
C LEU A 93 10.31 9.36 -9.90
N ARG A 94 9.31 9.68 -9.06
CA ARG A 94 9.36 10.86 -8.20
C ARG A 94 10.35 10.70 -7.05
N GLU A 95 10.37 9.52 -6.44
CA GLU A 95 11.30 9.19 -5.34
C GLU A 95 12.77 9.28 -5.78
N GLN A 96 13.09 8.87 -7.01
CA GLN A 96 14.45 9.00 -7.56
C GLN A 96 14.85 10.46 -7.72
N ALA A 97 13.95 11.32 -8.19
CA ALA A 97 14.20 12.76 -8.31
C ALA A 97 14.42 13.43 -6.94
N ALA A 98 13.65 13.03 -5.92
CA ALA A 98 13.78 13.56 -4.56
C ALA A 98 15.08 13.14 -3.83
N ARG A 99 15.80 12.14 -4.36
CA ARG A 99 17.05 11.61 -3.78
C ARG A 99 18.31 12.01 -4.56
N ALA A 100 18.15 12.63 -5.72
CA ALA A 100 19.25 13.14 -6.55
C ALA A 100 19.82 14.44 -5.95
#